data_AF-A0A5M9MJ35-F1
#
_entry.id   AF-A0A5M9MJ35-F1
#
_cell.length_a   1.000
_cell.length_b   1.000
_cell.length_c   1.000
_cell.angle_alpha   90.00
_cell.angle_beta   90.00
_cell.angle_gamma   90.00
#
_symmetry.space_group_name_H-M   'P 1'
#
loop_
_entity.id
_entity.type
_entity.pdbx_description
1 polymer ?
#
loop_
_entity_poly.entity_id
_entity_poly.type
_entity_poly.pdbx_seq_one_letter_code
_entity_poly.pdbx_strand_id
1 'polypeptide(L)'
;MFGFHVPIYHGKVKVDYAWTSDWSALFTKILSNLFELEIQLNGSWAPYELAFSQLVDEVIPKLLPALQQQGRILKPCLVHGNLCEGNIASNLDTNEPVIFGARGFYAHNEYELESKSIRHEIFNDMCYLNSKYCSRP
;
A
#
# COMPACT_ATOMS: atom_id res chain seq x y z
N MET A 1 -7.17 12.88 -11.01
CA MET A 1 -7.24 12.75 -9.53
C MET A 1 -6.83 11.34 -9.15
N PHE A 2 -6.28 11.16 -7.96
CA PHE A 2 -5.92 9.89 -7.34
C PHE A 2 -7.01 9.45 -6.37
N GLY A 3 -7.16 8.15 -6.19
CA GLY A 3 -8.18 7.57 -5.31
C GLY A 3 -9.07 6.54 -6.01
N PHE A 4 -10.21 6.24 -5.38
CA PHE A 4 -11.18 5.32 -5.92
C PHE A 4 -12.60 5.68 -5.47
N HIS A 5 -13.59 5.29 -6.25
CA HIS A 5 -15.00 5.64 -6.03
C HIS A 5 -15.67 4.85 -4.89
N VAL A 6 -15.06 3.74 -4.46
CA VAL A 6 -15.49 2.94 -3.31
C VAL A 6 -14.32 2.69 -2.37
N PRO A 7 -14.57 2.52 -1.06
CA PRO A 7 -13.56 2.07 -0.13
C PRO A 7 -12.98 0.71 -0.54
N ILE A 8 -11.68 0.53 -0.32
CA ILE A 8 -10.97 -0.70 -0.66
C ILE A 8 -10.56 -1.39 0.63
N TYR A 9 -10.59 -2.72 0.62
CA TYR A 9 -10.25 -3.53 1.77
C TYR A 9 -8.87 -4.18 1.64
N HIS A 10 -8.01 -3.94 2.62
CA HIS A 10 -6.72 -4.60 2.78
C HIS A 10 -6.82 -5.69 3.85
N GLY A 11 -7.41 -6.82 3.49
CA GLY A 11 -7.82 -7.82 4.48
C GLY A 11 -9.06 -7.34 5.24
N LYS A 12 -8.99 -7.27 6.59
CA LYS A 12 -10.10 -6.74 7.43
C LYS A 12 -10.12 -5.21 7.51
N VAL A 13 -9.12 -4.58 6.91
CA VAL A 13 -8.88 -3.15 6.97
C VAL A 13 -9.68 -2.43 5.91
N LYS A 14 -10.47 -1.44 6.28
CA LYS A 14 -11.05 -0.50 5.33
C LYS A 14 -10.10 0.69 5.13
N VAL A 15 -9.62 0.89 3.91
CA VAL A 15 -8.84 2.10 3.55
C VAL A 15 -9.71 3.01 2.70
N ASP A 16 -9.81 4.27 3.13
CA ASP A 16 -10.56 5.30 2.42
C ASP A 16 -9.68 6.04 1.41
N TYR A 17 -9.88 5.71 0.13
CA TYR A 17 -9.22 6.29 -1.04
C TYR A 17 -10.02 7.47 -1.63
N ALA A 18 -10.63 8.31 -0.80
CA ALA A 18 -11.30 9.53 -1.25
C ALA A 18 -10.48 10.30 -2.30
N TRP A 19 -11.15 10.78 -3.34
CA TRP A 19 -10.51 11.43 -4.47
C TRP A 19 -9.74 12.68 -4.04
N THR A 20 -8.49 12.79 -4.49
CA THR A 20 -7.65 13.97 -4.28
C THR A 20 -6.79 14.25 -5.52
N SER A 21 -6.41 15.51 -5.72
CA SER A 21 -5.40 15.90 -6.72
C SER A 21 -3.97 15.80 -6.18
N ASP A 22 -3.80 15.61 -4.88
CA ASP A 22 -2.51 15.55 -4.19
C ASP A 22 -2.11 14.10 -3.92
N TRP A 23 -1.13 13.61 -4.67
CA TRP A 23 -0.56 12.27 -4.52
C TRP A 23 0.13 12.10 -3.17
N SER A 24 0.88 13.11 -2.72
CA SER A 24 1.60 13.07 -1.45
C SER A 24 0.60 12.88 -0.29
N ALA A 25 -0.49 13.65 -0.30
CA ALA A 25 -1.51 13.54 0.74
C ALA A 25 -2.19 12.16 0.73
N LEU A 26 -2.53 11.62 -0.45
CA LEU A 26 -3.13 10.28 -0.54
C LEU A 26 -2.17 9.21 -0.05
N PHE A 27 -0.90 9.26 -0.48
CA PHE A 27 0.11 8.29 -0.10
C PHE A 27 0.34 8.28 1.42
N THR A 28 0.49 9.46 2.04
CA THR A 28 0.59 9.59 3.50
C THR A 28 -0.63 8.97 4.19
N LYS A 29 -1.85 9.29 3.73
CA LYS A 29 -3.08 8.73 4.32
C LYS A 29 -3.12 7.21 4.25
N ILE A 30 -2.72 6.62 3.12
CA ILE A 30 -2.67 5.15 2.97
C ILE A 30 -1.69 4.54 3.98
N LEU A 31 -0.48 5.09 4.08
CA LEU A 31 0.54 4.59 5.01
C LEU A 31 0.12 4.76 6.48
N SER A 32 -0.45 5.91 6.86
CA SER A 32 -0.96 6.15 8.21
C SER A 32 -2.05 5.16 8.60
N ASN A 33 -3.01 4.89 7.72
CA ASN A 33 -4.03 3.89 8.00
C ASN A 33 -3.39 2.51 8.24
N LEU A 34 -2.48 2.07 7.36
CA LEU A 34 -1.78 0.78 7.50
C LEU A 34 -0.99 0.69 8.81
N PHE A 35 -0.28 1.75 9.17
CA PHE A 35 0.48 1.83 10.42
C PHE A 35 -0.42 1.76 11.66
N GLU A 36 -1.54 2.49 11.68
CA GLU A 36 -2.50 2.43 12.80
C GLU A 36 -3.00 1.01 13.04
N LEU A 37 -3.21 0.24 11.98
CA LEU A 37 -3.69 -1.13 12.07
C LEU A 37 -2.61 -2.09 12.54
N GLU A 38 -1.38 -1.90 12.10
CA GLU A 38 -0.23 -2.65 12.58
C GLU A 38 -0.09 -2.49 14.10
N ILE A 39 -0.18 -1.25 14.60
CA ILE A 39 -0.16 -0.96 16.05
C ILE A 39 -1.39 -1.57 16.76
N GLN A 40 -2.58 -1.53 16.16
CA GLN A 40 -3.78 -2.14 16.74
C GLN A 40 -3.70 -3.67 16.84
N LEU A 41 -3.07 -4.32 15.87
CA LEU A 41 -2.97 -5.79 15.80
C LEU A 41 -1.80 -6.33 16.62
N ASN A 42 -0.65 -5.66 16.57
CA ASN A 42 0.61 -6.18 17.10
C ASN A 42 1.10 -5.42 18.35
N GLY A 43 0.43 -4.33 18.71
CA GLY A 43 0.79 -3.48 19.83
C GLY A 43 1.88 -2.46 19.49
N SER A 44 2.11 -1.56 20.43
CA SER A 44 3.11 -0.50 20.33
C SER A 44 4.54 -1.03 20.31
N TRP A 45 5.38 -0.42 19.46
CA TRP A 45 6.81 -0.69 19.40
C TRP A 45 7.57 0.60 19.08
N ALA A 46 8.16 1.20 20.12
CA ALA A 46 8.72 2.56 20.03
C ALA A 46 9.71 2.80 18.87
N PRO A 47 10.65 1.89 18.52
CA PRO A 47 11.51 2.06 17.36
C PRO A 47 10.74 2.15 16.03
N TYR A 48 9.67 1.39 15.87
CA TYR A 48 8.82 1.40 14.68
C TYR A 48 7.98 2.66 14.60
N GLU A 49 7.40 3.10 15.71
CA GLU A 49 6.65 4.36 15.79
C GLU A 49 7.54 5.57 15.48
N LEU A 50 8.77 5.58 16.01
CA LEU A 50 9.76 6.61 15.70
C LEU A 50 10.13 6.62 14.20
N ALA A 51 10.38 5.45 13.62
CA ALA A 51 10.71 5.33 12.20
C ALA A 51 9.53 5.78 11.31
N PHE A 52 8.30 5.45 11.69
CA PHE A 52 7.10 5.89 10.97
C PHE A 52 6.91 7.42 11.05
N SER A 53 7.09 8.02 12.23
CA SER A 53 7.08 9.49 12.37
C SER A 53 8.14 10.14 11.50
N GLN A 54 9.38 9.63 11.49
CA GLN A 54 10.43 10.15 10.59
C GLN A 54 10.05 10.03 9.11
N LEU A 55 9.42 8.94 8.70
CA LEU A 55 8.95 8.76 7.33
C LEU A 55 7.88 9.80 6.96
N VAL A 56 6.87 9.99 7.80
CA VAL A 56 5.73 10.88 7.52
C VAL A 56 6.08 12.36 7.67
N ASP A 57 6.86 12.71 8.69
CA ASP A 57 7.14 14.09 9.06
C ASP A 57 8.32 14.67 8.28
N GLU A 58 9.31 13.84 7.93
CA GLU A 58 10.56 14.32 7.30
C GLU A 58 10.74 13.83 5.87
N VAL A 59 10.51 12.55 5.59
CA VAL A 59 10.87 11.95 4.28
C VAL A 59 9.81 12.25 3.22
N ILE A 60 8.54 11.93 3.48
CA ILE A 60 7.46 12.13 2.52
C ILE A 60 7.36 13.60 2.06
N PRO A 61 7.36 14.62 2.96
CA PRO A 61 7.23 16.02 2.56
C PRO A 61 8.39 16.54 1.72
N LYS A 62 9.58 15.91 1.81
CA LYS A 62 10.76 16.27 1.00
C LYS A 62 10.76 15.62 -0.38
N LEU A 63 10.19 14.42 -0.50
CA LEU A 63 10.27 13.63 -1.74
C LEU A 63 9.01 13.74 -2.61
N LEU A 64 7.83 13.48 -2.04
CA LEU A 64 6.63 13.30 -2.85
C LEU A 64 6.03 14.60 -3.39
N PRO A 65 5.98 15.72 -2.63
CA PRO A 65 5.49 16.99 -3.16
C PRO A 65 6.26 17.46 -4.38
N ALA A 66 7.57 17.19 -4.44
CA ALA A 66 8.40 17.54 -5.58
C ALA A 66 7.81 16.99 -6.88
N LEU A 67 7.22 15.80 -6.88
CA LEU A 67 6.65 15.17 -8.09
C LEU A 67 5.51 15.96 -8.75
N GLN A 68 4.83 16.85 -8.01
CA GLN A 68 3.73 17.69 -8.51
C GLN A 68 4.02 19.20 -8.42
N GLN A 69 5.22 19.59 -7.97
CA GLN A 69 5.64 20.99 -7.90
C GLN A 69 6.27 21.47 -9.21
N GLN A 70 6.43 22.78 -9.35
CA GLN A 70 7.10 23.43 -10.49
C GLN A 70 6.43 23.09 -11.85
N GLY A 71 5.10 22.98 -11.86
CA GLY A 71 4.33 22.68 -13.07
C GLY A 71 4.36 21.21 -13.50
N ARG A 72 4.96 20.31 -12.71
CA ARG A 72 4.91 18.87 -12.99
C ARG A 72 3.51 18.32 -12.75
N ILE A 73 3.08 17.46 -13.66
CA ILE A 73 1.76 16.82 -13.61
C ILE A 73 1.97 15.31 -13.58
N LEU A 74 1.54 14.69 -12.49
CA LEU A 74 1.46 13.25 -12.41
C LEU A 74 0.19 12.75 -13.10
N LYS A 75 0.34 11.77 -13.99
CA LYS A 75 -0.80 11.06 -14.58
C LYS A 75 -1.30 10.01 -13.58
N PRO A 76 -2.56 10.08 -13.11
CA PRO A 76 -3.14 9.00 -12.34
C PRO A 76 -3.28 7.75 -13.21
N CYS A 77 -2.80 6.62 -12.70
CA CYS A 77 -2.84 5.33 -13.35
C CYS A 77 -3.60 4.35 -12.48
N LEU A 78 -4.44 3.52 -13.09
CA LEU A 78 -5.06 2.40 -12.38
C LEU A 78 -3.96 1.40 -12.02
N VAL A 79 -3.76 1.22 -10.72
CA VAL A 79 -2.83 0.22 -10.17
C VAL A 79 -3.62 -0.98 -9.67
N HIS A 80 -3.04 -2.17 -9.73
CA HIS A 80 -3.51 -3.39 -9.08
C HIS A 80 -3.50 -3.24 -7.55
N GLY A 81 -2.50 -2.55 -7.00
CA GLY A 81 -2.48 -2.16 -5.59
C GLY A 81 -2.22 -3.30 -4.59
N ASN A 82 -2.00 -4.52 -5.08
CA ASN A 82 -1.59 -5.70 -4.31
C ASN A 82 -0.77 -6.67 -5.16
N LEU A 83 0.02 -6.16 -6.12
CA LEU A 83 0.73 -7.02 -7.04
C LEU A 83 1.94 -7.64 -6.34
N CYS A 84 1.97 -8.97 -6.31
CA CYS A 84 3.09 -9.76 -5.80
C CYS A 84 3.10 -11.11 -6.52
N GLU A 85 4.15 -11.90 -6.30
CA GLU A 85 4.30 -13.21 -6.93
C GLU A 85 3.12 -14.16 -6.62
N GLY A 86 2.57 -14.09 -5.40
CA GLY A 86 1.39 -14.87 -5.01
C GLY A 86 0.08 -14.46 -5.71
N ASN A 87 0.07 -13.34 -6.43
CA ASN A 87 -1.08 -12.78 -7.14
C ASN A 87 -0.89 -12.78 -8.66
N ILE A 88 0.11 -13.51 -9.18
CA ILE A 88 0.39 -13.63 -10.62
C ILE A 88 0.39 -15.12 -10.97
N ALA A 89 -0.25 -15.48 -12.07
CA ALA A 89 -0.10 -16.79 -12.69
C ALA A 89 -0.04 -16.67 -14.22
N SER A 90 0.26 -17.77 -14.90
CA SER A 90 0.15 -17.87 -16.35
C SER A 90 -1.11 -18.64 -16.72
N ASN A 91 -1.86 -18.14 -17.70
CA ASN A 91 -2.92 -18.91 -18.32
C ASN A 91 -2.31 -20.14 -19.03
N LEU A 92 -2.85 -21.34 -18.78
CA LEU A 92 -2.29 -22.58 -19.33
C LEU A 92 -2.44 -22.72 -20.85
N ASP A 93 -3.50 -22.13 -21.42
CA ASP A 93 -3.80 -22.25 -22.84
C ASP A 93 -3.07 -21.17 -23.67
N THR A 94 -3.01 -19.94 -23.14
CA THR A 94 -2.45 -18.78 -23.87
C THR A 94 -1.03 -18.42 -23.44
N ASN A 95 -0.55 -18.92 -22.31
CA ASN A 95 0.70 -18.52 -21.65
C ASN A 95 0.77 -17.01 -21.32
N GLU A 96 -0.36 -16.31 -21.33
CA GLU A 96 -0.44 -14.89 -20.96
C GLU A 96 -0.49 -14.72 -19.44
N PRO A 97 0.04 -13.62 -18.89
CA PRO A 97 -0.01 -13.34 -17.46
C PRO A 97 -1.45 -13.03 -17.03
N VAL A 98 -1.84 -13.60 -15.90
CA VAL A 98 -3.10 -13.34 -15.21
C VAL A 98 -2.77 -12.81 -13.81
N ILE A 99 -3.42 -11.70 -13.43
CA ILE A 99 -3.27 -11.06 -12.13
C ILE A 99 -4.55 -11.21 -11.30
N PHE A 100 -4.41 -11.47 -10.00
CA PHE A 100 -5.52 -11.76 -9.09
C PHE A 100 -5.41 -10.95 -7.79
N GLY A 101 -6.52 -10.85 -7.05
CA GLY A 101 -6.50 -10.25 -5.71
C GLY A 101 -6.27 -8.74 -5.74
N ALA A 102 -6.74 -8.06 -6.79
CA ALA A 102 -6.60 -6.63 -6.98
C ALA A 102 -7.25 -5.84 -5.84
N ARG A 103 -6.53 -4.81 -5.39
CA ARG A 103 -6.98 -3.77 -4.46
C ARG A 103 -6.82 -2.42 -5.15
N GLY A 104 -7.39 -2.34 -6.35
CA GLY A 104 -6.99 -1.33 -7.33
C GLY A 104 -7.59 0.05 -7.07
N PHE A 105 -6.78 1.08 -7.29
CA PHE A 105 -7.15 2.48 -7.21
C PHE A 105 -6.35 3.30 -8.22
N TYR A 106 -6.67 4.58 -8.39
CA TYR A 106 -5.86 5.47 -9.21
C TYR A 106 -4.72 6.06 -8.38
N ALA A 107 -3.48 5.77 -8.78
CA ALA A 107 -2.25 6.14 -8.07
C ALA A 107 -1.20 6.74 -9.03
N HIS A 108 -0.04 7.14 -8.49
CA HIS A 108 1.16 7.26 -9.31
C HIS A 108 1.57 5.87 -9.83
N ASN A 109 2.00 5.75 -11.09
CA ASN A 109 2.31 4.45 -11.70
C ASN A 109 3.45 3.69 -10.98
N GLU A 110 4.39 4.40 -10.38
CA GLU A 110 5.49 3.78 -9.64
C GLU A 110 5.03 3.10 -8.33
N TYR A 111 3.79 3.36 -7.87
CA TYR A 111 3.21 2.66 -6.73
C TYR A 111 3.10 1.13 -6.97
N GLU A 112 2.98 0.69 -8.22
CA GLU A 112 2.98 -0.75 -8.55
C GLU A 112 4.38 -1.35 -8.60
N LEU A 113 5.40 -0.51 -8.79
CA LEU A 113 6.79 -0.93 -8.92
C LEU A 113 7.50 -1.09 -7.57
N GLU A 114 6.81 -0.78 -6.47
CA GLU A 114 7.33 -0.97 -5.11
C GLU A 114 7.88 -2.39 -4.93
N SER A 115 9.14 -2.46 -4.53
CA SER A 115 9.94 -3.69 -4.48
C SER A 115 9.23 -4.82 -3.73
N LYS A 116 9.28 -6.02 -4.33
CA LYS A 116 8.84 -7.31 -3.79
C LYS A 116 9.25 -7.53 -2.31
N SER A 117 10.31 -6.88 -1.80
CA SER A 117 10.75 -7.01 -0.41
C SER A 117 9.91 -6.24 0.63
N ILE A 118 9.41 -5.04 0.33
CA ILE A 118 8.80 -4.18 1.36
C ILE A 118 7.39 -4.68 1.73
N ARG A 119 6.60 -5.16 0.77
CA ARG A 119 5.29 -5.76 1.06
C ARG A 119 5.35 -7.21 1.50
N HIS A 120 6.34 -7.99 1.06
CA HIS A 120 6.37 -9.41 1.41
C HIS A 120 6.73 -9.68 2.87
N GLU A 121 7.27 -8.69 3.59
CA GLU A 121 7.40 -8.75 5.06
C GLU A 121 6.17 -8.12 5.75
N ILE A 122 5.78 -6.91 5.36
CA ILE A 122 4.66 -6.18 6.03
C ILE A 122 3.28 -6.85 5.80
N PHE A 123 2.97 -7.31 4.58
CA PHE A 123 1.67 -7.93 4.28
C PHE A 123 1.64 -9.44 4.56
N ASN A 124 2.77 -10.16 4.44
CA ASN A 124 2.77 -11.53 4.93
C ASN A 124 2.64 -11.53 6.44
N ASP A 125 3.27 -10.66 7.22
CA ASP A 125 3.04 -10.68 8.66
C ASP A 125 1.56 -10.41 9.00
N MET A 126 0.89 -9.45 8.36
CA MET A 126 -0.56 -9.28 8.58
C MET A 126 -1.43 -10.51 8.19
N CYS A 127 -1.04 -11.31 7.19
CA CYS A 127 -1.76 -12.52 6.80
C CYS A 127 -1.27 -13.81 7.52
N TYR A 128 0.01 -13.90 7.91
CA TYR A 128 0.68 -15.02 8.58
C TYR A 128 0.58 -14.94 10.09
N LEU A 129 0.43 -13.77 10.71
CA LEU A 129 0.16 -13.67 12.15
C LEU A 129 -1.19 -14.32 12.47
N ASN A 130 -2.13 -14.33 11.52
CA ASN A 130 -3.40 -15.05 11.65
C ASN A 130 -3.23 -16.59 11.64
N SER A 131 -2.11 -17.13 11.13
CA SER A 131 -1.81 -18.57 11.14
C SER A 131 -0.80 -18.98 12.20
N LYS A 132 0.13 -18.11 12.62
CA LYS A 132 1.13 -18.41 13.66
C LYS A 132 0.64 -18.27 15.11
N TYR A 133 -0.44 -17.53 15.37
CA TYR A 133 -1.02 -17.43 16.72
C TYR A 133 -2.17 -18.41 17.00
N CYS A 134 -2.61 -19.20 16.01
CA CYS A 134 -3.58 -20.28 16.23
C CYS A 134 -2.93 -21.60 16.69
N SER A 135 -1.61 -21.61 16.91
CA SER A 135 -0.85 -22.79 17.33
C SER A 135 0.30 -22.43 18.28
N ARG A 136 -0.05 -21.85 19.44
CA ARG A 136 0.72 -22.07 20.67
C ARG A 136 -0.26 -22.65 21.71
N PRO A 137 0.12 -23.74 22.40
CA PRO A 137 -0.73 -24.36 23.42
C PRO A 137 -1.04 -23.40 24.56
#